data_AF-A0A963JV78-F1
#
_entry.id   AF-A0A963JV78-F1
#
_cell.length_a   1.000
_cell.length_b   1.000
_cell.length_c   1.000
_cell.angle_alpha   90.00
_cell.angle_beta   90.00
_cell.angle_gamma   90.00
#
_symmetry.space_group_name_H-M   'P 1'
#
loop_
_entity.id
_entity.type
_entity.pdbx_description
1 polymer ?
#
loop_
_entity_poly.entity_id
_entity_poly.type
_entity_poly.pdbx_seq_one_letter_code
_entity_poly.pdbx_strand_id
1 'polypeptide(L)'
;MSLLILGLVLFLGVHSVRIVADGWRTRVRERLGEGRWKGLYSLLSFAGLVLIVWGYGLARQDPVVLWAPPVAMRHAASLLTLAAFILLAAAYIPRNALKARLHHPMVLAVKVWALAHLLSNGNLADVLLFG
;
A
#
# COMPACT_ATOMS: atom_id res chain seq x y z
N MET A 1 6.28 12.65 -11.51
CA MET A 1 5.00 11.93 -11.67
C MET A 1 5.15 10.56 -12.35
N SER A 2 5.71 10.48 -13.56
CA SER A 2 5.73 9.22 -14.34
C SER A 2 6.39 8.03 -13.63
N LEU A 3 7.51 8.24 -12.92
CA LEU A 3 8.18 7.17 -12.16
C LEU A 3 7.34 6.63 -10.99
N LEU A 4 6.58 7.51 -10.30
CA LEU A 4 5.67 7.10 -9.24
C LEU A 4 4.55 6.23 -9.83
N ILE A 5 3.93 6.66 -10.93
CA ILE A 5 2.88 5.90 -11.62
C ILE A 5 3.41 4.55 -12.10
N LEU A 6 4.58 4.52 -12.73
CA LEU A 6 5.20 3.28 -13.18
C LEU A 6 5.46 2.33 -12.00
N GLY A 7 5.99 2.85 -10.89
CA GLY A 7 6.21 2.09 -9.67
C GLY A 7 4.93 1.52 -9.10
N LEU A 8 3.86 2.32 -9.03
CA LEU A 8 2.53 1.89 -8.57
C LEU A 8 1.95 0.79 -9.48
N VAL A 9 1.97 0.98 -10.79
CA VAL A 9 1.49 -0.01 -11.76
C VAL A 9 2.26 -1.32 -11.62
N LEU A 10 3.59 -1.27 -11.52
CA LEU A 10 4.41 -2.45 -11.37
C LEU A 10 4.14 -3.17 -10.04
N PHE A 11 4.18 -2.43 -8.93
CA PHE A 11 4.00 -2.98 -7.58
C PHE A 11 2.60 -3.56 -7.40
N LEU A 12 1.56 -2.76 -7.67
CA LEU A 12 0.17 -3.19 -7.51
C LEU A 12 -0.20 -4.27 -8.54
N GLY A 13 0.32 -4.18 -9.77
CA GLY A 13 0.10 -5.18 -10.80
C GLY A 13 0.62 -6.55 -10.37
N VAL A 14 1.85 -6.63 -9.87
CA VAL A 14 2.44 -7.89 -9.35
C VAL A 14 1.61 -8.46 -8.20
N HIS A 15 1.17 -7.62 -7.26
CA HIS A 15 0.34 -8.05 -6.12
C HIS A 15 -1.08 -8.46 -6.52
N SER A 16 -1.58 -7.92 -7.64
CA SER A 16 -2.93 -8.21 -8.13
C SER A 16 -3.00 -9.46 -9.00
N VAL A 17 -1.88 -10.07 -9.39
CA VAL A 17 -1.84 -11.28 -10.25
C VAL A 17 -2.74 -12.39 -9.72
N ARG A 18 -2.76 -12.63 -8.40
CA ARG A 18 -3.64 -13.66 -7.80
C ARG A 18 -5.13 -13.30 -7.93
N ILE A 19 -5.47 -12.02 -7.96
CA ILE A 19 -6.86 -11.55 -8.05
C ILE A 19 -7.36 -11.69 -9.49
N VAL A 20 -6.57 -11.23 -10.46
CA VAL A 20 -7.02 -11.12 -11.86
C VAL A 20 -6.59 -12.28 -12.75
N ALA A 21 -5.57 -13.06 -12.36
CA ALA A 21 -4.92 -14.05 -13.21
C ALA A 21 -4.42 -15.30 -12.45
N ASP A 22 -5.16 -15.78 -11.45
CA ASP A 22 -4.70 -16.90 -10.59
C ASP A 22 -4.42 -18.20 -11.38
N GLY A 23 -5.20 -18.48 -12.42
CA GLY A 23 -4.98 -19.64 -13.28
C GLY A 23 -3.66 -19.55 -14.07
N TRP A 24 -3.32 -18.36 -14.59
CA TRP A 24 -2.03 -18.13 -15.24
C TRP A 24 -0.88 -18.24 -14.23
N ARG A 25 -1.04 -17.59 -13.07
CA ARG A 25 -0.08 -17.66 -11.95
C ARG A 25 0.26 -19.09 -11.59
N THR A 26 -0.74 -19.94 -11.46
CA THR A 26 -0.59 -21.35 -11.07
C THR A 26 0.18 -22.13 -12.13
N ARG A 27 -0.20 -22.02 -13.41
CA ARG A 27 0.52 -22.66 -14.53
C ARG A 27 1.98 -22.22 -14.62
N VAL A 28 2.25 -20.94 -14.45
CA VAL A 28 3.62 -20.41 -14.50
C VAL A 28 4.44 -20.88 -13.30
N ARG A 29 3.85 -20.90 -12.11
CA ARG A 29 4.51 -21.41 -10.89
C ARG A 29 4.84 -22.90 -11.00
N GLU A 30 3.96 -23.70 -11.59
CA GLU A 30 4.22 -25.13 -11.86
C GLU A 30 5.37 -25.34 -12.84
N ARG A 31 5.44 -24.52 -13.91
CA ARG A 31 6.52 -24.59 -14.91
C ARG A 31 7.88 -24.11 -14.40
N LEU A 32 7.90 -23.00 -13.66
CA LEU A 32 9.14 -22.38 -13.18
C LEU A 32 9.63 -23.00 -11.86
N GLY A 33 8.75 -23.66 -11.12
CA GLY A 33 8.98 -24.05 -9.74
C GLY A 33 8.77 -22.90 -8.76
N GLU A 34 8.45 -23.25 -7.52
CA GLU A 34 8.07 -22.30 -6.47
C GLU A 34 9.17 -21.28 -6.15
N GLY A 35 10.43 -21.72 -6.05
CA GLY A 35 11.56 -20.85 -5.70
C GLY A 35 11.81 -19.75 -6.75
N ARG A 36 11.85 -20.13 -8.03
CA ARG A 36 12.04 -19.15 -9.14
C ARG A 36 10.86 -18.20 -9.24
N TRP A 37 9.63 -18.70 -9.11
CA TRP A 37 8.44 -17.84 -9.08
C TRP A 37 8.52 -16.81 -7.95
N LYS A 38 8.82 -17.24 -6.72
CA LYS A 38 8.96 -16.33 -5.57
C LYS A 38 10.11 -15.33 -5.78
N GLY A 39 11.24 -15.76 -6.33
CA GLY A 39 12.37 -14.88 -6.64
C GLY A 39 12.00 -13.77 -7.63
N LEU A 40 11.36 -14.13 -8.75
CA LEU A 40 10.89 -13.15 -9.74
C LEU A 40 9.82 -12.22 -9.17
N TYR A 41 8.85 -12.76 -8.43
CA TYR A 41 7.80 -11.98 -7.77
C TYR A 41 8.41 -10.94 -6.81
N SER A 42 9.35 -11.37 -5.96
CA SER A 42 10.02 -10.49 -5.01
C SER A 42 10.87 -9.43 -5.70
N LEU A 43 11.61 -9.79 -6.75
CA LEU A 43 12.45 -8.85 -7.50
C LEU A 43 11.59 -7.76 -8.17
N LEU A 44 10.50 -8.15 -8.84
CA LEU A 44 9.59 -7.20 -9.49
C LEU A 44 8.87 -6.31 -8.45
N SER A 45 8.45 -6.89 -7.33
CA SER A 45 7.86 -6.13 -6.22
C SER A 45 8.85 -5.13 -5.63
N PHE A 46 10.11 -5.53 -5.45
CA PHE A 46 11.17 -4.66 -4.94
C PHE A 46 11.48 -3.53 -5.91
N ALA A 47 11.61 -3.83 -7.21
CA ALA A 47 11.79 -2.82 -8.24
C ALA A 47 10.63 -1.81 -8.25
N GLY A 48 9.39 -2.28 -8.17
CA GLY A 48 8.20 -1.42 -8.04
C GLY A 48 8.26 -0.52 -6.81
N LEU A 49 8.65 -1.07 -5.66
CA LEU A 49 8.80 -0.30 -4.42
C LEU A 49 9.89 0.78 -4.53
N VAL A 50 11.06 0.45 -5.10
CA VAL A 50 12.13 1.42 -5.35
C VAL A 50 11.64 2.56 -6.25
N LEU A 51 10.92 2.24 -7.31
CA LEU A 51 10.33 3.23 -8.21
C LEU A 51 9.29 4.11 -7.52
N ILE A 52 8.46 3.56 -6.63
CA ILE A 52 7.52 4.34 -5.81
C ILE A 52 8.28 5.32 -4.91
N VAL A 53 9.27 4.84 -4.16
CA VAL A 53 10.05 5.67 -3.22
C VAL A 53 10.77 6.79 -3.95
N TRP A 54 11.48 6.47 -5.04
CA TRP A 54 12.22 7.45 -5.83
C TRP A 54 11.27 8.41 -6.55
N GLY A 55 10.23 7.88 -7.19
CA GLY A 55 9.22 8.65 -7.92
C GLY A 55 8.46 9.63 -7.03
N TYR A 56 8.13 9.22 -5.81
CA TYR A 56 7.54 10.09 -4.79
C TYR A 56 8.55 11.15 -4.29
N GLY A 57 9.82 10.77 -4.10
CA GLY A 57 10.89 11.69 -3.73
C GLY A 57 11.13 12.79 -4.77
N LEU A 58 10.97 12.50 -6.06
CA LEU A 58 11.00 13.50 -7.13
C LEU A 58 9.70 14.32 -7.16
N ALA A 59 8.56 13.66 -7.03
CA ALA A 59 7.23 14.27 -7.07
C ALA A 59 7.04 15.39 -6.04
N ARG A 60 7.61 15.22 -4.84
CA ARG A 60 7.47 16.19 -3.75
C ARG A 60 8.38 17.42 -3.88
N GLN A 61 9.30 17.45 -4.85
CA GLN A 61 10.18 18.59 -5.09
C GLN A 61 9.46 19.73 -5.82
N ASP A 62 8.47 19.37 -6.65
CA ASP A 62 7.58 20.31 -7.35
C ASP A 62 6.13 19.84 -7.16
N PRO A 63 5.55 20.08 -5.98
CA PRO A 63 4.26 19.50 -5.60
C PRO A 63 3.10 20.19 -6.32
N VAL A 64 2.26 19.39 -6.97
CA VAL A 64 0.94 19.84 -7.44
C VAL A 64 -0.05 19.76 -6.28
N VAL A 65 -0.33 20.91 -5.67
CA VAL A 65 -1.29 21.03 -4.55
C VAL A 65 -2.72 20.97 -5.10
N LEU A 66 -3.52 20.03 -4.60
CA LEU A 66 -4.96 19.92 -4.92
C LEU A 66 -5.82 20.65 -3.89
N TRP A 67 -5.47 20.53 -2.60
CA TRP A 67 -6.07 21.31 -1.52
C TRP A 67 -5.06 21.52 -0.38
N ALA A 68 -5.34 22.48 0.49
CA ALA A 68 -4.58 22.70 1.72
C ALA A 68 -5.38 22.17 2.92
N PRO A 69 -5.01 21.02 3.51
CA PRO A 69 -5.67 20.48 4.69
C PRO A 69 -5.57 21.46 5.88
N PRO A 70 -6.65 21.67 6.66
CA PRO A 70 -6.56 22.41 7.92
C PRO A 70 -5.51 21.78 8.84
N VAL A 71 -4.73 22.60 9.55
CA VAL A 71 -3.66 22.12 10.44
C VAL A 71 -4.16 21.10 11.47
N ALA A 72 -5.39 21.29 11.96
CA ALA A 72 -6.03 20.38 12.91
C ALA A 72 -6.18 18.93 12.39
N MET A 73 -6.24 18.72 11.06
CA MET A 73 -6.33 17.38 10.46
C MET A 73 -5.10 16.52 10.78
N ARG A 74 -3.94 17.11 11.08
CA ARG A 74 -2.74 16.36 11.49
C ARG A 74 -2.95 15.59 12.80
N HIS A 75 -3.73 16.15 13.72
CA HIS A 75 -4.06 15.48 14.99
C HIS A 75 -5.02 14.31 14.76
N ALA A 76 -6.05 14.51 13.94
CA ALA A 76 -6.96 13.44 13.54
C ALA A 76 -6.22 12.31 12.83
N ALA A 77 -5.34 12.64 11.87
CA ALA A 77 -4.52 11.67 11.15
C ALA A 77 -3.59 10.88 12.08
N SER A 78 -3.00 11.53 13.08
CA SER A 78 -2.15 10.88 14.08
C SER A 78 -2.93 9.87 14.94
N LEU A 79 -4.13 10.23 15.39
CA LEU A 79 -5.02 9.32 16.12
C LEU A 79 -5.45 8.12 15.27
N LEU A 80 -5.82 8.36 14.02
CA LEU A 80 -6.17 7.29 13.08
C LEU A 80 -4.97 6.38 12.79
N THR A 81 -3.77 6.94 12.67
CA THR A 81 -2.54 6.15 12.48
C THR A 81 -2.27 5.25 13.69
N LEU A 82 -2.47 5.74 14.91
CA LEU A 82 -2.39 4.92 16.12
C LEU A 82 -3.41 3.75 16.07
N ALA A 83 -4.66 4.04 15.70
CA ALA A 83 -5.67 3.00 15.52
C ALA A 83 -5.27 1.98 14.44
N ALA A 84 -4.70 2.44 13.32
CA ALA A 84 -4.20 1.57 12.26
C ALA A 84 -3.08 0.63 12.75
N PHE A 85 -2.15 1.10 13.57
CA PHE A 85 -1.12 0.23 14.15
C PHE A 85 -1.68 -0.80 15.14
N ILE A 86 -2.69 -0.45 15.94
CA ILE A 86 -3.38 -1.40 16.81
C ILE A 86 -4.06 -2.50 15.98
N LEU A 87 -4.75 -2.12 14.89
CA LEU A 87 -5.36 -3.07 13.96
C LEU A 87 -4.31 -3.95 13.26
N LEU A 88 -3.17 -3.36 12.87
CA LEU A 88 -2.07 -4.09 12.27
C LEU A 88 -1.51 -5.16 13.22
N ALA A 89 -1.23 -4.79 14.47
CA ALA A 89 -0.81 -5.73 15.50
C ALA A 89 -1.85 -6.83 15.73
N ALA A 90 -3.13 -6.47 15.78
CA ALA A 90 -4.23 -7.41 15.92
C ALA A 90 -4.32 -8.44 14.77
N ALA A 91 -3.81 -8.12 13.57
CA ALA A 91 -3.78 -9.07 12.46
C ALA A 91 -2.81 -10.23 12.69
N TYR A 92 -1.68 -9.96 13.34
CA TYR A 92 -0.60 -10.93 13.53
C TYR A 92 -0.67 -11.65 14.89
N ILE A 93 -1.18 -11.00 15.94
CA ILE A 93 -1.31 -11.62 17.25
C ILE A 93 -2.49 -12.62 17.25
N PRO A 94 -2.27 -13.92 17.55
CA PRO A 94 -3.35 -14.90 17.59
C PRO A 94 -4.26 -14.68 18.82
N ARG A 95 -5.50 -15.20 18.74
CA ARG A 95 -6.48 -15.24 19.86
C ARG A 95 -6.83 -13.89 20.51
N ASN A 96 -6.96 -12.83 19.73
CA ASN A 96 -7.41 -11.52 20.22
C ASN A 96 -8.85 -11.19 19.79
N ALA A 97 -9.54 -10.37 20.60
CA ALA A 97 -10.95 -10.03 20.38
C ALA A 97 -11.17 -9.19 19.10
N LEU A 98 -10.22 -8.33 18.72
CA LEU A 98 -10.32 -7.51 17.51
C LEU A 98 -10.33 -8.38 16.26
N LYS A 99 -9.40 -9.32 16.14
CA LYS A 99 -9.34 -10.26 15.02
C LYS A 99 -10.58 -11.16 14.96
N ALA A 100 -11.10 -11.60 16.11
CA ALA A 100 -12.31 -12.40 16.18
C ALA A 100 -13.57 -11.63 15.71
N ARG A 101 -13.68 -10.34 16.05
CA ARG A 101 -14.85 -9.51 15.71
C ARG A 101 -14.77 -8.88 14.32
N LEU A 102 -13.58 -8.46 13.90
CA LEU A 102 -13.37 -7.69 12.67
C LEU A 102 -13.00 -8.55 11.45
N HIS A 103 -12.60 -9.81 11.67
CA HIS A 103 -12.17 -10.80 10.67
C HIS A 103 -10.92 -10.44 9.85
N HIS A 104 -10.85 -9.23 9.29
CA HIS A 104 -9.77 -8.74 8.43
C HIS A 104 -9.10 -7.46 8.98
N PRO A 105 -8.53 -7.49 10.19
CA PRO A 105 -7.92 -6.31 10.82
C PRO A 105 -6.76 -5.72 10.00
N MET A 106 -6.06 -6.52 9.19
CA MET A 106 -5.04 -6.03 8.25
C MET A 106 -5.62 -5.07 7.21
N VAL A 107 -6.73 -5.45 6.56
CA VAL A 107 -7.37 -4.62 5.53
C VAL A 107 -7.90 -3.32 6.14
N LEU A 108 -8.47 -3.42 7.35
CA LEU A 108 -8.93 -2.24 8.09
C LEU A 108 -7.76 -1.31 8.47
N ALA A 109 -6.62 -1.87 8.91
CA ALA A 109 -5.42 -1.09 9.21
C ALA A 109 -4.97 -0.27 8.00
N VAL A 110 -4.85 -0.91 6.83
CA VAL A 110 -4.44 -0.23 5.58
C VAL A 110 -5.44 0.86 5.18
N LYS A 111 -6.75 0.60 5.27
CA LYS A 111 -7.79 1.59 4.95
C LYS A 111 -7.75 2.80 5.88
N VAL A 112 -7.65 2.56 7.19
CA VAL A 112 -7.58 3.64 8.19
C VAL A 112 -6.32 4.46 8.02
N TRP A 113 -5.19 3.82 7.75
CA TRP A 113 -3.92 4.49 7.47
C TRP A 113 -3.97 5.33 6.19
N ALA A 114 -4.52 4.80 5.10
CA ALA A 114 -4.73 5.53 3.85
C ALA A 114 -5.63 6.76 4.05
N LEU A 115 -6.76 6.60 4.77
CA LEU A 115 -7.63 7.72 5.12
C LEU A 115 -6.90 8.78 5.95
N ALA A 116 -6.09 8.38 6.93
CA ALA A 116 -5.30 9.30 7.73
C ALA A 116 -4.37 10.17 6.85
N HIS A 117 -3.71 9.56 5.86
CA HIS A 117 -2.87 10.28 4.92
C HIS A 117 -3.66 11.27 4.05
N LEU A 118 -4.80 10.85 3.50
CA LEU A 118 -5.63 11.73 2.68
C LEU A 118 -6.24 12.90 3.48
N LEU A 119 -6.47 12.72 4.78
CA LEU A 119 -6.93 13.81 5.65
C LEU A 119 -5.84 14.85 5.89
N SER A 120 -4.57 14.45 6.00
CA SER A 120 -3.47 15.35 6.36
C SER A 120 -2.63 15.85 5.19
N ASN A 121 -2.78 15.26 4.00
CA ASN A 121 -1.99 15.57 2.81
C ASN A 121 -2.90 15.90 1.63
N GLY A 122 -2.56 16.93 0.86
CA GLY A 122 -3.39 17.45 -0.22
C GLY A 122 -2.68 17.62 -1.55
N ASN A 123 -1.51 16.99 -1.76
CA ASN A 123 -0.84 17.01 -3.05
C ASN A 123 -1.27 15.84 -3.91
N LEU A 124 -1.19 16.00 -5.24
CA LEU A 124 -1.55 14.96 -6.21
C LEU A 124 -0.75 13.66 -5.98
N ALA A 125 0.53 13.76 -5.63
CA ALA A 125 1.36 12.59 -5.35
C ALA A 125 0.87 11.78 -4.14
N ASP A 126 0.35 12.48 -3.13
CA ASP A 126 -0.19 11.87 -1.91
C ASP A 126 -1.48 11.13 -2.25
N VAL A 127 -2.36 11.78 -3.02
CA VAL A 127 -3.62 11.17 -3.48
C VAL A 127 -3.36 9.93 -4.34
N LEU A 128 -2.39 9.98 -5.25
CA LEU A 128 -2.05 8.82 -6.08
C LEU A 128 -1.47 7.65 -5.28
N LEU A 129 -0.76 7.91 -4.18
CA LEU A 129 -0.12 6.87 -3.39
C LEU A 129 -1.05 6.26 -2.35
N PHE A 130 -1.96 7.05 -1.77
CA PHE A 130 -2.81 6.64 -0.66
C PHE A 130 -4.31 6.50 -1.02
N GLY A 131 -4.73 6.95 -2.21
CA GLY A 131 -6.13 6.95 -2.67
C GLY A 131 -6.47 5.94 -3.74
#